data_AF-A0A7Y7N254-F1
#
_entry.id   AF-A0A7Y7N254-F1
#
_cell.length_a   1.000
_cell.length_b   1.000
_cell.length_c   1.000
_cell.angle_alpha   90.00
_cell.angle_beta   90.00
_cell.angle_gamma   90.00
#
_symmetry.space_group_name_H-M   'P 1'
#
loop_
_entity.id
_entity.type
_entity.pdbx_description
1 polymer ?
#
loop_
_entity_poly.entity_id
_entity_poly.type
_entity_poly.pdbx_seq_one_letter_code
_entity_poly.pdbx_strand_id
1 'polypeptide(L)'
;MKPSILAVVIGMTVSTNVLANEEFRSHGAHVHGQVEVNIAQDGQELLVEVTAPGADVVGFEHAPETAEQKKVFEQAIAQLNKPDELFSFNNASCTLKFKSVSNTLEDDHDDHEGHDHAEHGHDDHEGHDHAEHDHDDHKDHDHAEHDHDDHEGHDHAEHDHDDHKDHDHAEHDHDDHKDHDHAEHDHDDHEGHDHHDHEGHDHSEGGHGEFTVEYHYECSDVAKLDTVSTQWFSKFSNTEKMTVNLLTDTAQVQEVLNAERISFRF
;
A
#
# COMPACT_ATOMS: atom_id res chain seq x y z
N MET A 1 -57.67 -25.34 -45.53
CA MET A 1 -57.14 -26.64 -45.07
C MET A 1 -55.64 -26.44 -44.81
N LYS A 2 -55.22 -26.88 -43.60
CA LYS A 2 -53.90 -26.92 -42.91
C LYS A 2 -52.63 -27.20 -43.77
N PRO A 3 -51.38 -27.09 -43.23
CA PRO A 3 -51.01 -26.80 -41.83
C PRO A 3 -49.91 -25.73 -41.60
N SER A 4 -49.93 -25.20 -40.39
CA SER A 4 -48.82 -24.54 -39.69
C SER A 4 -47.69 -25.52 -39.36
N ILE A 5 -46.44 -25.05 -39.35
CA ILE A 5 -45.37 -25.64 -38.55
C ILE A 5 -44.77 -24.53 -37.69
N LEU A 6 -45.13 -24.55 -36.41
CA LEU A 6 -44.55 -23.80 -35.32
C LEU A 6 -43.26 -24.54 -34.93
N ALA A 7 -42.10 -23.93 -35.14
CA ALA A 7 -40.85 -24.42 -34.56
C ALA A 7 -40.55 -23.58 -33.31
N VAL A 8 -41.00 -24.08 -32.16
CA VAL A 8 -40.65 -23.53 -30.85
C VAL A 8 -39.33 -24.18 -30.43
N VAL A 9 -38.24 -23.41 -30.49
CA VAL A 9 -36.95 -23.79 -29.92
C VAL A 9 -36.89 -23.19 -28.52
N ILE A 10 -37.07 -24.04 -27.50
CA ILE A 10 -36.84 -23.69 -26.10
C ILE A 10 -35.33 -23.78 -25.88
N GLY A 11 -34.63 -22.66 -26.01
CA GLY A 11 -33.25 -22.54 -25.57
C GLY A 11 -33.22 -22.43 -24.05
N MET A 12 -32.83 -23.50 -23.36
CA MET A 12 -32.45 -23.43 -21.93
C MET A 12 -31.17 -22.61 -21.82
N THR A 13 -31.32 -21.33 -21.46
CA THR A 13 -30.20 -20.50 -21.02
C THR A 13 -29.76 -21.00 -19.64
N VAL A 14 -28.61 -21.66 -19.60
CA VAL A 14 -27.91 -21.94 -18.34
C VAL A 14 -27.34 -20.60 -17.87
N SER A 15 -27.98 -19.98 -16.88
CA SER A 15 -27.41 -18.84 -16.18
C SER A 15 -26.23 -19.33 -15.35
N THR A 16 -25.02 -19.21 -15.88
CA THR A 16 -23.83 -19.27 -15.05
C THR A 16 -23.84 -18.00 -14.19
N ASN A 17 -24.04 -18.15 -12.88
CA ASN A 17 -23.70 -17.09 -11.95
C ASN A 17 -22.20 -16.83 -12.11
N VAL A 18 -21.85 -15.75 -12.79
CA VAL A 18 -20.50 -15.20 -12.70
C VAL A 18 -20.38 -14.71 -11.27
N LEU A 19 -19.73 -15.50 -10.43
CA LEU A 19 -19.12 -14.98 -9.21
C LEU A 19 -18.09 -13.98 -9.72
N ALA A 20 -18.36 -12.70 -9.52
CA ALA A 20 -17.35 -11.67 -9.67
C ALA A 20 -16.24 -12.04 -8.70
N ASN A 21 -15.15 -12.58 -9.24
CA ASN A 21 -13.91 -12.69 -8.50
C ASN A 21 -13.49 -11.23 -8.26
N GLU A 22 -13.45 -10.78 -7.02
CA GLU A 22 -12.70 -9.59 -6.64
C GLU A 22 -11.21 -9.94 -6.84
N GLU A 23 -10.81 -10.01 -8.10
CA GLU A 23 -9.43 -9.93 -8.50
C GLU A 23 -9.01 -8.51 -8.12
N PHE A 24 -8.42 -8.38 -6.93
CA PHE A 24 -7.62 -7.22 -6.57
C PHE A 24 -6.74 -6.93 -7.78
N ARG A 25 -7.06 -5.85 -8.50
CA ARG A 25 -6.15 -5.29 -9.49
C ARG A 25 -4.90 -4.95 -8.69
N SER A 26 -3.87 -5.77 -8.82
CA SER A 26 -2.53 -5.42 -8.35
C SER A 26 -2.25 -4.02 -8.87
N HIS A 27 -2.18 -3.04 -7.97
CA HIS A 27 -1.77 -1.67 -8.28
C HIS A 27 -0.29 -1.77 -8.66
N GLY A 28 -0.07 -2.03 -9.95
CA GLY A 28 1.25 -2.20 -10.53
C GLY A 28 2.03 -0.89 -10.52
N ALA A 29 3.35 -1.02 -10.59
CA ALA A 29 4.34 0.06 -10.74
C ALA A 29 3.73 1.38 -11.22
N HIS A 30 3.47 2.28 -10.27
CA HIS A 30 2.93 3.59 -10.57
C HIS A 30 3.97 4.39 -11.37
N VAL A 31 3.52 5.12 -12.39
CA VAL A 31 4.38 6.05 -13.12
C VAL A 31 4.26 7.41 -12.47
N HIS A 32 5.36 7.91 -11.90
CA HIS A 32 5.42 9.27 -11.37
C HIS A 32 5.01 10.28 -12.43
N GLY A 33 4.27 11.30 -12.01
CA GLY A 33 3.71 12.33 -12.86
C GLY A 33 2.45 11.91 -13.63
N GLN A 34 1.93 10.70 -13.41
CA GLN A 34 0.72 10.20 -14.07
C GLN A 34 -0.38 9.82 -13.07
N VAL A 35 -1.46 10.58 -13.11
CA VAL A 35 -2.70 10.29 -12.36
C VAL A 35 -3.67 9.54 -13.26
N GLU A 36 -4.37 8.54 -12.71
CA GLU A 36 -5.48 7.87 -13.38
C GLU A 36 -6.81 8.39 -12.81
N VAL A 37 -7.77 8.64 -13.71
CA VAL A 37 -9.13 9.03 -13.35
C VAL A 37 -10.11 8.13 -14.09
N ASN A 38 -10.93 7.40 -13.34
CA ASN A 38 -12.01 6.59 -13.88
C ASN A 38 -13.33 7.34 -13.66
N ILE A 39 -14.09 7.57 -14.73
CA ILE A 39 -15.41 8.21 -14.66
C ILE A 39 -16.43 7.25 -15.23
N ALA A 40 -17.43 6.90 -14.44
CA ALA A 40 -18.52 6.04 -14.85
C ALA A 40 -19.86 6.75 -14.69
N GLN A 41 -20.71 6.64 -15.70
CA GLN A 41 -22.08 7.12 -15.69
C GLN A 41 -23.05 5.95 -15.71
N ASP A 42 -24.01 5.97 -14.80
CA ASP A 42 -25.16 5.06 -14.78
C ASP A 42 -26.43 5.88 -14.53
N GLY A 43 -27.31 5.95 -15.52
CA GLY A 43 -28.52 6.78 -15.44
C GLY A 43 -28.20 8.26 -15.19
N GLN A 44 -28.59 8.79 -14.02
CA GLN A 44 -28.31 10.18 -13.60
C GLN A 44 -27.12 10.28 -12.63
N GLU A 45 -26.50 9.17 -12.28
CA GLU A 45 -25.37 9.11 -11.36
C GLU A 45 -24.05 9.21 -12.13
N LEU A 46 -23.09 9.92 -11.54
CA LEU A 46 -21.70 9.96 -11.99
C LEU A 46 -20.78 9.53 -10.84
N LEU A 47 -19.96 8.54 -11.09
CA LEU A 47 -18.83 8.14 -10.27
C LEU A 47 -17.55 8.75 -10.86
N VAL A 48 -16.76 9.41 -10.02
CA VAL A 48 -15.39 9.84 -10.35
C VAL A 48 -14.47 9.20 -9.33
N GLU A 49 -13.59 8.32 -9.79
CA GLU A 49 -12.52 7.71 -9.02
C GLU A 49 -11.19 8.27 -9.52
N VAL A 50 -10.30 8.63 -8.59
CA VAL A 50 -8.95 9.13 -8.88
C VAL A 50 -7.95 8.28 -8.12
N THR A 51 -6.94 7.80 -8.83
CA THR A 51 -5.78 7.10 -8.28
C THR A 51 -4.54 7.92 -8.61
N ALA A 52 -3.83 8.40 -7.60
CA ALA A 52 -2.71 9.32 -7.74
C ALA A 52 -1.52 8.91 -6.88
N PRO A 53 -0.31 8.79 -7.44
CA PRO A 53 0.91 8.56 -6.64
C PRO A 53 1.11 9.68 -5.62
N GLY A 54 1.70 9.36 -4.46
CA GLY A 54 2.02 10.35 -3.43
C GLY A 54 2.96 11.43 -3.95
N ALA A 55 3.93 11.08 -4.80
CA ALA A 55 4.81 12.03 -5.49
C ALA A 55 4.02 13.12 -6.25
N ASP A 56 2.88 12.77 -6.85
CA ASP A 56 2.07 13.65 -7.68
C ASP A 56 1.21 14.61 -6.85
N VAL A 57 0.80 14.18 -5.66
CA VAL A 57 -0.11 14.93 -4.78
C VAL A 57 0.66 15.75 -3.74
N VAL A 58 1.63 15.11 -3.06
CA VAL A 58 2.36 15.68 -1.92
C VAL A 58 3.87 15.80 -2.15
N GLY A 59 4.41 15.17 -3.20
CA GLY A 59 5.84 15.26 -3.56
C GLY A 59 6.73 14.20 -2.92
N PHE A 60 6.15 13.20 -2.27
CA PHE A 60 6.86 12.08 -1.63
C PHE A 60 5.95 10.86 -1.57
N GLU A 61 6.52 9.67 -1.36
CA GLU A 61 5.81 8.38 -1.42
C GLU A 61 5.89 7.57 -0.12
N HIS A 62 6.44 8.17 0.92
CA HIS A 62 6.56 7.60 2.25
C HIS A 62 5.65 8.33 3.24
N ALA A 63 5.49 7.81 4.45
CA ALA A 63 4.75 8.49 5.50
C ALA A 63 5.34 9.89 5.80
N PRO A 64 4.51 10.93 6.04
CA PRO A 64 5.01 12.26 6.34
C PRO A 64 5.71 12.30 7.72
N GLU A 65 7.03 12.46 7.75
CA GLU A 65 7.82 12.42 8.99
C GLU A 65 7.99 13.82 9.61
N THR A 66 8.29 14.80 8.76
CA THR A 66 8.58 16.19 9.19
C THR A 66 7.32 17.02 9.38
N ALA A 67 7.41 18.10 10.18
CA ALA A 67 6.30 19.03 10.37
C ALA A 67 5.84 19.67 9.05
N GLU A 68 6.78 19.93 8.14
CA GLU A 68 6.52 20.45 6.79
C GLU A 68 5.77 19.43 5.93
N GLN A 69 6.19 18.15 5.93
CA GLN A 69 5.52 17.09 5.17
C GLN A 69 4.10 16.83 5.70
N LYS A 70 3.92 16.77 7.02
CA LYS A 70 2.59 16.62 7.65
C LYS A 70 1.65 17.74 7.24
N LYS A 71 2.14 18.98 7.22
CA LYS A 71 1.34 20.13 6.76
C LYS A 71 0.98 20.04 5.27
N VAL A 72 1.92 19.62 4.41
CA VAL A 72 1.64 19.43 2.97
C VAL A 72 0.59 18.34 2.78
N PHE A 73 0.71 17.24 3.52
CA PHE A 73 -0.24 16.13 3.51
C PHE A 73 -1.64 16.57 3.97
N GLU A 74 -1.76 17.24 5.11
CA GLU A 74 -3.03 17.81 5.59
C GLU A 74 -3.67 18.76 4.56
N GLN A 75 -2.85 19.59 3.91
CA GLN A 75 -3.31 20.50 2.85
C GLN A 75 -3.82 19.73 1.62
N ALA A 76 -3.14 18.67 1.21
CA ALA A 76 -3.56 17.82 0.11
C ALA A 76 -4.90 17.14 0.42
N ILE A 77 -5.04 16.50 1.59
CA ILE A 77 -6.30 15.90 2.05
C ILE A 77 -7.42 16.95 2.07
N ALA A 78 -7.15 18.17 2.56
CA ALA A 78 -8.14 19.24 2.58
C ALA A 78 -8.54 19.72 1.18
N GLN A 79 -7.65 19.66 0.18
CA GLN A 79 -7.95 19.97 -1.22
C GLN A 79 -8.74 18.84 -1.89
N LEU A 80 -8.33 17.58 -1.71
CA LEU A 80 -9.05 16.39 -2.19
C LEU A 80 -10.46 16.29 -1.58
N ASN A 81 -10.67 16.83 -0.38
CA ASN A 81 -12.00 16.93 0.22
C ASN A 81 -12.89 18.03 -0.36
N LYS A 82 -12.46 18.75 -1.41
CA LYS A 82 -13.23 19.81 -2.09
C LYS A 82 -13.41 19.49 -3.59
N PRO A 83 -14.21 18.47 -3.92
CA PRO A 83 -14.43 18.03 -5.30
C PRO A 83 -14.89 19.15 -6.24
N ASP A 84 -15.72 20.09 -5.78
CA ASP A 84 -16.21 21.21 -6.60
C ASP A 84 -15.09 22.20 -6.99
N GLU A 85 -13.96 22.20 -6.28
CA GLU A 85 -12.76 22.95 -6.68
C GLU A 85 -11.85 22.16 -7.63
N LEU A 86 -12.07 20.84 -7.79
CA LEU A 86 -11.24 19.94 -8.59
C LEU A 86 -11.87 19.56 -9.91
N PHE A 87 -13.17 19.31 -9.95
CA PHE A 87 -13.92 18.92 -11.14
C PHE A 87 -15.10 19.84 -11.37
N SER A 88 -15.35 20.18 -12.63
CA SER A 88 -16.47 21.00 -13.05
C SER A 88 -17.20 20.35 -14.20
N PHE A 89 -18.51 20.16 -14.02
CA PHE A 89 -19.41 19.53 -14.97
C PHE A 89 -20.20 20.61 -15.72
N ASN A 90 -19.88 20.86 -16.98
CA ASN A 90 -20.52 21.94 -17.74
C ASN A 90 -21.85 21.49 -18.33
N ASN A 91 -22.84 22.41 -18.34
CA ASN A 91 -24.17 22.21 -18.92
C ASN A 91 -25.09 21.19 -18.22
N ALA A 92 -24.63 20.55 -17.14
CA ALA A 92 -25.45 19.73 -16.25
C ALA A 92 -25.31 20.20 -14.79
N SER A 93 -26.40 20.12 -14.01
CA SER A 93 -26.35 20.38 -12.57
C SER A 93 -26.13 19.06 -11.84
N CYS A 94 -24.89 18.82 -11.42
CA CYS A 94 -24.45 17.67 -10.64
C CYS A 94 -24.25 18.06 -9.17
N THR A 95 -24.81 17.27 -8.25
CA THR A 95 -24.73 17.48 -6.80
C THR A 95 -23.96 16.35 -6.16
N LEU A 96 -22.89 16.67 -5.43
CA LEU A 96 -22.13 15.68 -4.67
C LEU A 96 -23.02 14.97 -3.65
N LYS A 97 -22.99 13.65 -3.63
CA LYS A 97 -23.72 12.77 -2.70
C LYS A 97 -22.78 12.06 -1.74
N PHE A 98 -21.62 11.64 -2.23
CA PHE A 98 -20.63 10.93 -1.46
C PHE A 98 -19.23 11.40 -1.86
N LYS A 99 -18.32 11.38 -0.89
CA LYS A 99 -16.89 11.52 -1.14
C LYS A 99 -16.11 10.65 -0.16
N SER A 100 -15.04 10.03 -0.65
CA SER A 100 -14.04 9.34 0.15
C SER A 100 -12.65 9.75 -0.33
N VAL A 101 -11.71 9.89 0.60
CA VAL A 101 -10.29 10.12 0.33
C VAL A 101 -9.55 9.18 1.26
N SER A 102 -8.83 8.22 0.69
CA SER A 102 -7.93 7.30 1.40
C SER A 102 -6.54 7.39 0.80
N ASN A 103 -5.55 6.87 1.53
CA ASN A 103 -4.17 6.85 1.11
C ASN A 103 -3.41 5.72 1.81
N THR A 104 -2.33 5.26 1.20
CA THR A 104 -1.45 4.25 1.79
C THR A 104 -0.21 4.85 2.46
N LEU A 105 -0.04 6.18 2.46
CA LEU A 105 1.11 6.86 3.07
C LEU A 105 1.07 6.80 4.60
N GLU A 106 -0.11 6.69 5.20
CA GLU A 106 -0.28 6.59 6.65
C GLU A 106 -0.61 5.16 7.14
N ASP A 107 -0.69 4.17 6.24
CA ASP A 107 -1.20 2.82 6.56
C ASP A 107 -0.16 1.86 7.18
N ASP A 108 1.01 2.36 7.59
CA ASP A 108 2.03 1.57 8.30
C ASP A 108 2.09 1.92 9.80
N HIS A 109 1.50 1.01 10.59
CA HIS A 109 1.80 0.69 12.00
C HIS A 109 1.39 1.69 13.12
N ASP A 110 0.09 1.77 13.42
CA ASP A 110 -0.41 2.16 14.75
C ASP A 110 -1.07 0.96 15.50
N ASP A 111 -0.61 -0.27 15.23
CA ASP A 111 -0.88 -1.47 16.05
C ASP A 111 0.33 -1.85 16.93
N HIS A 112 1.01 -0.84 17.47
CA HIS A 112 1.65 -1.01 18.76
C HIS A 112 0.77 -0.32 19.79
N GLU A 113 -0.22 -1.06 20.29
CA GLU A 113 -0.54 -0.98 21.71
C GLU A 113 0.80 -1.05 22.45
N GLY A 114 1.32 0.13 22.80
CA GLY A 114 2.40 0.26 23.74
C GLY A 114 1.91 -0.42 24.99
N HIS A 115 2.33 -1.67 25.18
CA HIS A 115 2.34 -2.31 26.47
C HIS A 115 3.09 -1.36 27.39
N ASP A 116 2.34 -0.54 28.11
CA ASP A 116 2.74 0.01 29.38
C ASP A 116 3.19 -1.21 30.20
N HIS A 117 4.47 -1.53 30.14
CA HIS A 117 5.14 -2.35 31.14
C HIS A 117 5.17 -1.50 32.41
N ALA A 118 3.98 -1.41 33.03
CA ALA A 118 3.82 -1.08 34.42
C ALA A 118 4.62 -2.13 35.19
N GLU A 119 5.82 -1.73 35.61
CA GLU A 119 6.43 -2.02 36.90
C GLU A 119 5.78 -3.24 37.60
N HIS A 120 6.17 -4.44 37.18
CA HIS A 120 5.89 -5.63 37.97
C HIS A 120 6.87 -5.64 39.14
N GLY A 121 6.46 -4.99 40.22
CA GLY A 121 6.95 -5.28 41.56
C GLY A 121 6.68 -6.75 41.87
N HIS A 122 7.71 -7.57 41.79
CA HIS A 122 7.67 -8.93 42.30
C HIS A 122 8.04 -8.92 43.78
N ASP A 123 7.03 -8.71 44.62
CA ASP A 123 7.06 -9.11 46.04
C ASP A 123 6.76 -10.61 46.14
N ASP A 124 7.67 -11.30 46.84
CA ASP A 124 7.50 -12.48 47.70
C ASP A 124 6.43 -13.53 47.37
N HIS A 125 6.90 -14.72 46.96
CA HIS A 125 6.23 -15.96 47.33
C HIS A 125 7.21 -17.01 47.85
N GLU A 126 7.21 -17.16 49.18
CA GLU A 126 7.71 -18.32 49.90
C GLU A 126 7.04 -19.62 49.42
N GLY A 127 7.88 -20.59 49.09
CA GLY A 127 7.77 -21.98 49.56
C GLY A 127 6.79 -22.90 48.84
N HIS A 128 7.32 -23.83 48.05
CA HIS A 128 6.84 -25.21 48.07
C HIS A 128 8.01 -26.21 47.89
N ASP A 129 8.22 -26.97 48.96
CA ASP A 129 9.12 -28.13 49.07
C ASP A 129 8.62 -29.36 48.29
N HIS A 130 9.60 -30.25 48.03
CA HIS A 130 9.54 -31.69 47.69
C HIS A 130 9.43 -32.06 46.21
N ALA A 131 10.10 -33.10 45.70
CA ALA A 131 11.19 -33.96 46.16
C ALA A 131 11.56 -34.88 44.97
N GLU A 132 12.87 -35.07 44.74
CA GLU A 132 13.58 -36.31 44.28
C GLU A 132 12.98 -37.10 43.09
N HIS A 133 13.60 -37.21 41.91
CA HIS A 133 14.73 -38.09 41.49
C HIS A 133 14.66 -38.10 39.93
N ASP A 134 15.67 -38.37 39.09
CA ASP A 134 17.10 -38.67 39.10
C ASP A 134 17.49 -38.69 37.60
N HIS A 135 18.72 -38.26 37.26
CA HIS A 135 19.66 -38.96 36.38
C HIS A 135 20.82 -38.05 35.96
N ASP A 136 21.94 -38.33 36.62
CA ASP A 136 23.24 -38.68 36.03
C ASP A 136 23.97 -37.70 35.09
N ASP A 137 24.96 -37.05 35.70
CA ASP A 137 26.39 -37.13 35.36
C ASP A 137 26.79 -36.81 33.90
N HIS A 138 27.46 -35.66 33.70
CA HIS A 138 28.80 -35.62 33.07
C HIS A 138 29.54 -34.29 33.35
N LYS A 139 30.35 -34.36 34.41
CA LYS A 139 31.74 -33.91 34.58
C LYS A 139 32.34 -32.85 33.64
N ASP A 140 32.80 -31.80 34.33
CA ASP A 140 34.11 -31.13 34.25
C ASP A 140 34.52 -30.46 32.94
N HIS A 141 34.48 -29.13 32.94
CA HIS A 141 35.63 -28.32 32.52
C HIS A 141 35.83 -27.11 33.45
N ASP A 142 36.79 -27.27 34.36
CA ASP A 142 37.45 -26.19 35.10
C ASP A 142 37.96 -25.12 34.15
N HIS A 143 37.58 -23.85 34.36
CA HIS A 143 38.52 -22.73 34.21
C HIS A 143 38.23 -21.65 35.26
N ALA A 144 39.03 -21.77 36.33
CA ALA A 144 39.70 -20.73 37.09
C ALA A 144 39.22 -19.28 36.90
N GLU A 145 38.81 -18.74 38.03
CA GLU A 145 38.48 -17.35 38.32
C GLU A 145 39.46 -16.34 37.72
N HIS A 146 38.91 -15.37 37.00
CA HIS A 146 39.55 -14.10 36.74
C HIS A 146 38.75 -12.99 37.43
N ASP A 147 39.31 -12.55 38.55
CA ASP A 147 39.01 -11.31 39.24
C ASP A 147 39.32 -10.14 38.31
N HIS A 148 38.35 -9.26 38.07
CA HIS A 148 38.59 -7.98 37.43
C HIS A 148 37.90 -6.86 38.21
N ASP A 149 38.77 -6.15 38.92
CA ASP A 149 38.57 -4.89 39.61
C ASP A 149 37.83 -3.84 38.79
N ASP A 150 36.92 -3.18 39.50
CA ASP A 150 36.52 -1.77 39.44
C ASP A 150 37.32 -0.88 38.45
N HIS A 151 36.62 -0.36 37.42
CA HIS A 151 37.09 0.79 36.66
C HIS A 151 36.01 1.86 36.56
N GLU A 152 36.16 2.85 37.43
CA GLU A 152 35.63 4.21 37.33
C GLU A 152 35.88 4.83 35.94
N GLY A 153 34.83 5.42 35.38
CA GLY A 153 34.87 6.70 34.68
C GLY A 153 35.54 6.75 33.30
N HIS A 154 34.72 6.66 32.26
CA HIS A 154 35.04 7.30 30.98
C HIS A 154 33.85 8.11 30.46
N ASP A 155 33.92 9.42 30.73
CA ASP A 155 33.21 10.45 29.97
C ASP A 155 33.69 10.39 28.50
N HIS A 156 32.77 10.12 27.57
CA HIS A 156 33.00 10.38 26.16
C HIS A 156 32.11 11.52 25.70
N ALA A 157 32.75 12.70 25.73
CA ALA A 157 32.33 13.87 24.99
C ALA A 157 32.30 13.57 23.49
N GLU A 158 31.29 14.16 22.87
CA GLU A 158 30.93 14.23 21.46
C GLU A 158 32.06 14.00 20.45
N HIS A 159 31.82 13.07 19.53
CA HIS A 159 32.56 12.94 18.28
C HIS A 159 31.67 13.37 17.12
N ASP A 160 31.95 14.58 16.64
CA ASP A 160 31.53 15.15 15.38
C ASP A 160 32.26 14.42 14.24
N HIS A 161 31.51 13.89 13.26
CA HIS A 161 32.07 13.30 12.04
C HIS A 161 31.42 13.92 10.81
N ASP A 162 31.97 15.07 10.43
CA ASP A 162 31.86 15.64 9.09
C ASP A 162 32.77 14.87 8.09
N ASP A 163 32.20 14.66 6.90
CA ASP A 163 32.85 14.51 5.59
C ASP A 163 33.67 13.22 5.29
N HIS A 164 33.05 12.27 4.58
CA HIS A 164 33.75 11.50 3.55
C HIS A 164 32.89 11.32 2.29
N LYS A 165 33.33 12.05 1.25
CA LYS A 165 32.90 11.96 -0.14
C LYS A 165 33.43 10.69 -0.83
N ASP A 166 32.62 10.20 -1.76
CA ASP A 166 32.95 9.43 -2.97
C ASP A 166 33.69 8.09 -2.80
N HIS A 167 32.92 7.00 -2.92
CA HIS A 167 33.43 5.77 -3.52
C HIS A 167 32.45 5.23 -4.57
N ASP A 168 32.79 5.50 -5.83
CA ASP A 168 32.33 4.77 -7.01
C ASP A 168 32.67 3.27 -6.81
N HIS A 169 31.65 2.43 -6.62
CA HIS A 169 31.80 0.99 -6.72
C HIS A 169 31.50 0.55 -8.14
N ALA A 170 32.56 0.59 -8.95
CA ALA A 170 32.63 -0.15 -10.20
C ALA A 170 32.56 -1.65 -9.90
N GLU A 171 31.69 -2.29 -10.68
CA GLU A 171 31.33 -3.71 -10.74
C GLU A 171 32.46 -4.69 -10.38
N HIS A 172 32.17 -5.56 -9.42
CA HIS A 172 32.92 -6.79 -9.17
C HIS A 172 32.14 -7.98 -9.73
N ASP A 173 32.58 -8.39 -10.92
CA ASP A 173 32.28 -9.66 -11.55
C ASP A 173 32.92 -10.79 -10.72
N HIS A 174 32.12 -11.72 -10.19
CA HIS A 174 32.60 -12.92 -9.51
C HIS A 174 32.16 -14.15 -10.29
N ASP A 175 32.92 -14.44 -11.34
CA ASP A 175 32.97 -15.73 -12.02
C ASP A 175 33.84 -16.74 -11.24
N ASP A 176 33.31 -17.95 -11.13
CA ASP A 176 33.99 -19.24 -10.95
C ASP A 176 34.77 -19.52 -9.65
N HIS A 177 34.12 -20.22 -8.71
CA HIS A 177 34.80 -21.28 -7.95
C HIS A 177 34.07 -22.62 -8.07
N LYS A 178 34.76 -23.52 -8.78
CA LYS A 178 34.43 -24.91 -9.03
C LYS A 178 34.59 -25.79 -7.79
N ASP A 179 33.69 -26.75 -7.69
CA ASP A 179 33.85 -28.11 -7.18
C ASP A 179 34.59 -28.30 -5.85
N HIS A 180 33.81 -28.48 -4.79
CA HIS A 180 34.19 -29.33 -3.68
C HIS A 180 33.16 -30.46 -3.50
N ASP A 181 33.50 -31.61 -4.06
CA ASP A 181 32.94 -32.92 -3.70
C ASP A 181 33.16 -33.14 -2.19
N HIS A 182 32.09 -33.07 -1.41
CA HIS A 182 32.06 -33.66 -0.07
C HIS A 182 31.03 -34.80 -0.04
N ALA A 183 31.59 -35.99 0.02
CA ALA A 183 30.92 -37.24 0.26
C ALA A 183 30.16 -37.20 1.59
N GLU A 184 28.86 -37.51 1.49
CA GLU A 184 28.04 -38.29 2.43
C GLU A 184 28.30 -38.07 3.92
N HIS A 185 27.49 -37.21 4.53
CA HIS A 185 27.16 -37.30 5.94
C HIS A 185 25.66 -37.60 6.08
N ASP A 186 25.39 -38.85 6.44
CA ASP A 186 24.09 -39.37 6.84
C ASP A 186 23.79 -38.86 8.26
N HIS A 187 22.76 -38.04 8.39
CA HIS A 187 22.17 -37.66 9.67
C HIS A 187 20.64 -37.65 9.54
N ASP A 188 20.07 -38.84 9.73
CA ASP A 188 18.75 -39.01 10.32
C ASP A 188 18.80 -38.56 11.79
N ASP A 189 18.21 -37.41 12.11
CA ASP A 189 17.32 -37.28 13.27
C ASP A 189 16.51 -35.98 13.19
N HIS A 190 15.21 -36.13 12.98
CA HIS A 190 14.22 -35.07 13.02
C HIS A 190 13.61 -35.01 14.42
N GLU A 191 13.86 -33.94 15.16
CA GLU A 191 12.98 -33.51 16.25
C GLU A 191 12.68 -32.01 16.14
N GLY A 192 11.50 -31.73 15.55
CA GLY A 192 10.56 -30.73 16.07
C GLY A 192 11.03 -29.29 16.21
N HIS A 193 11.41 -28.64 15.12
CA HIS A 193 11.15 -27.20 15.03
C HIS A 193 9.76 -27.02 14.40
N ASP A 194 8.77 -26.74 15.26
CA ASP A 194 7.54 -26.06 14.85
C ASP A 194 7.96 -24.70 14.26
N HIS A 195 8.35 -24.72 12.99
CA HIS A 195 8.31 -23.55 12.17
C HIS A 195 6.82 -23.29 11.97
N HIS A 196 6.27 -22.39 12.77
CA HIS A 196 5.07 -21.69 12.37
C HIS A 196 5.32 -21.22 10.94
N ASP A 197 4.60 -21.82 9.99
CA ASP A 197 4.32 -21.22 8.70
C ASP A 197 3.84 -19.80 9.04
N HIS A 198 4.75 -18.83 8.94
CA HIS A 198 4.36 -17.45 8.81
C HIS A 198 3.65 -17.40 7.46
N GLU A 199 2.34 -17.65 7.50
CA GLU A 199 1.45 -17.33 6.40
C GLU A 199 1.83 -15.94 5.91
N GLY A 200 2.10 -15.88 4.61
CA GLY A 200 2.84 -14.80 3.96
C GLY A 200 2.61 -13.46 4.62
N HIS A 201 3.66 -12.93 5.23
CA HIS A 201 3.81 -11.50 5.23
C HIS A 201 3.86 -11.12 3.76
N ASP A 202 2.72 -10.70 3.25
CA ASP A 202 2.58 -9.90 2.04
C ASP A 202 3.38 -8.62 2.30
N HIS A 203 4.69 -8.74 2.21
CA HIS A 203 5.55 -7.63 1.92
C HIS A 203 5.21 -7.28 0.48
N SER A 204 4.13 -6.51 0.30
CA SER A 204 3.94 -5.73 -0.90
C SER A 204 5.26 -5.02 -1.14
N GLU A 205 6.02 -5.52 -2.11
CA GLU A 205 7.35 -5.00 -2.42
C GLU A 205 7.23 -3.51 -2.67
N GLY A 206 7.70 -2.69 -1.71
CA GLY A 206 7.86 -1.25 -1.85
C GLY A 206 6.72 -0.55 -2.57
N GLY A 207 5.48 -0.84 -2.19
CA GLY A 207 4.30 -0.16 -2.73
C GLY A 207 4.42 1.33 -2.42
N HIS A 208 4.81 2.12 -3.42
CA HIS A 208 4.89 3.57 -3.30
C HIS A 208 3.55 4.12 -2.81
N GLY A 209 3.57 5.02 -1.81
CA GLY A 209 2.34 5.56 -1.24
C GLY A 209 1.46 6.21 -2.30
N GLU A 210 0.15 5.92 -2.27
CA GLU A 210 -0.84 6.43 -3.23
C GLU A 210 -2.02 7.08 -2.51
N PHE A 211 -2.77 7.90 -3.25
CA PHE A 211 -4.06 8.46 -2.86
C PHE A 211 -5.15 7.88 -3.75
N THR A 212 -6.21 7.40 -3.11
CA THR A 212 -7.43 6.95 -3.77
C THR A 212 -8.58 7.84 -3.35
N VAL A 213 -9.29 8.37 -4.34
CA VAL A 213 -10.38 9.32 -4.12
C VAL A 213 -11.61 8.88 -4.88
N GLU A 214 -12.75 8.91 -4.21
CA GLU A 214 -14.04 8.55 -4.79
C GLU A 214 -15.01 9.71 -4.61
N TYR A 215 -15.70 10.12 -5.67
CA TYR A 215 -16.77 11.10 -5.64
C TYR A 215 -18.00 10.58 -6.36
N HIS A 216 -19.15 10.59 -5.69
CA HIS A 216 -20.43 10.27 -6.32
C HIS A 216 -21.25 11.54 -6.47
N TYR A 217 -21.78 11.76 -7.67
CA TYR A 217 -22.65 12.86 -7.99
C TYR A 217 -24.00 12.38 -8.50
N GLU A 218 -25.05 13.10 -8.15
CA GLU A 218 -26.36 13.00 -8.78
C GLU A 218 -26.55 14.17 -9.74
N CYS A 219 -26.74 13.90 -11.02
CA CYS A 219 -26.89 14.88 -12.07
C CYS A 219 -28.33 14.92 -12.59
N SER A 220 -28.99 16.07 -12.40
CA SER A 220 -30.40 16.25 -12.82
C SER A 220 -30.67 16.10 -14.33
N ASP A 221 -29.64 16.22 -15.18
CA ASP A 221 -29.79 16.15 -16.64
C ASP A 221 -28.42 15.78 -17.28
N VAL A 222 -27.90 14.59 -16.94
CA VAL A 222 -26.57 14.15 -17.40
C VAL A 222 -26.42 14.15 -18.92
N ALA A 223 -27.52 13.96 -19.66
CA ALA A 223 -27.54 14.02 -21.12
C ALA A 223 -27.18 15.39 -21.70
N LYS A 224 -27.15 16.45 -20.87
CA LYS A 224 -26.67 17.79 -21.24
C LYS A 224 -25.20 18.02 -20.88
N LEU A 225 -24.58 17.13 -20.10
CA LEU A 225 -23.16 17.21 -19.79
C LEU A 225 -22.37 16.99 -21.08
N ASP A 226 -21.65 18.03 -21.51
CA ASP A 226 -20.89 18.02 -22.78
C ASP A 226 -19.38 18.06 -22.53
N THR A 227 -18.96 18.63 -21.40
CA THR A 227 -17.54 18.81 -21.08
C THR A 227 -17.34 18.71 -19.58
N VAL A 228 -16.35 17.93 -19.20
CA VAL A 228 -15.80 17.92 -17.85
C VAL A 228 -14.46 18.64 -17.89
N SER A 229 -14.27 19.56 -16.95
CA SER A 229 -13.01 20.28 -16.77
C SER A 229 -12.45 19.99 -15.39
N THR A 230 -11.13 20.01 -15.27
CA THR A 230 -10.45 19.78 -13.99
C THR A 230 -9.51 20.93 -13.65
N GLN A 231 -9.40 21.23 -12.36
CA GLN A 231 -8.41 22.15 -11.82
C GLN A 231 -7.24 21.41 -11.15
N TRP A 232 -7.16 20.08 -11.30
CA TRP A 232 -6.18 19.21 -10.67
C TRP A 232 -4.75 19.75 -10.78
N PHE A 233 -4.26 20.01 -12.00
CA PHE A 233 -2.89 20.49 -12.24
C PHE A 233 -2.55 21.84 -11.56
N SER A 234 -3.57 22.64 -11.23
CA SER A 234 -3.37 23.90 -10.50
C SER A 234 -3.28 23.70 -8.98
N LYS A 235 -3.82 22.58 -8.48
CA LYS A 235 -3.83 22.20 -7.07
C LYS A 235 -2.65 21.29 -6.73
N PHE A 236 -2.33 20.36 -7.63
CA PHE A 236 -1.27 19.37 -7.53
C PHE A 236 -0.30 19.56 -8.71
N SER A 237 0.73 20.38 -8.50
CA SER A 237 1.65 20.80 -9.57
C SER A 237 2.66 19.73 -9.98
N ASN A 238 2.80 18.66 -9.19
CA ASN A 238 3.73 17.57 -9.49
C ASN A 238 3.13 16.57 -10.50
N THR A 239 1.82 16.60 -10.72
CA THR A 239 1.17 15.82 -11.77
C THR A 239 1.49 16.39 -13.16
N GLU A 240 2.09 15.59 -14.03
CA GLU A 240 2.37 15.98 -15.41
C GLU A 240 1.20 15.65 -16.35
N LYS A 241 0.59 14.49 -16.14
CA LYS A 241 -0.46 13.92 -16.99
C LYS A 241 -1.57 13.31 -16.15
N MET A 242 -2.77 13.36 -16.70
CA MET A 242 -3.93 12.67 -16.16
C MET A 242 -4.57 11.83 -17.26
N THR A 243 -4.66 10.53 -17.05
CA THR A 243 -5.36 9.61 -17.96
C THR A 243 -6.78 9.47 -17.48
N VAL A 244 -7.73 9.89 -18.31
CA VAL A 244 -9.15 9.80 -18.01
C VAL A 244 -9.75 8.64 -18.79
N ASN A 245 -10.28 7.66 -18.08
CA ASN A 245 -11.09 6.58 -18.62
C ASN A 245 -12.57 6.91 -18.37
N LEU A 246 -13.30 7.28 -19.42
CA LEU A 246 -14.72 7.61 -19.35
C LEU A 246 -15.56 6.44 -19.86
N LEU A 247 -16.52 6.01 -19.04
CA LEU A 247 -17.51 4.98 -19.33
C LEU A 247 -18.91 5.58 -19.15
N THR A 248 -19.72 5.52 -20.20
CA THR A 248 -21.12 5.94 -20.19
C THR A 248 -21.99 4.85 -20.78
N ASP A 249 -23.31 5.02 -20.69
CA ASP A 249 -24.28 4.12 -21.33
C ASP A 249 -24.10 4.01 -22.86
N THR A 250 -23.41 4.96 -23.48
CA THR A 250 -23.30 5.08 -24.93
C THR A 250 -21.87 5.01 -25.49
N ALA A 251 -20.86 5.22 -24.65
CA ALA A 251 -19.47 5.33 -25.09
C ALA A 251 -18.48 4.92 -23.99
N GLN A 252 -17.34 4.37 -24.43
CA GLN A 252 -16.14 4.22 -23.62
C GLN A 252 -15.00 4.92 -24.34
N VAL A 253 -14.37 5.89 -23.69
CA VAL A 253 -13.27 6.68 -24.27
C VAL A 253 -12.15 6.86 -23.26
N GLN A 254 -10.92 6.93 -23.75
CA GLN A 254 -9.75 7.29 -22.96
C GLN A 254 -9.17 8.58 -23.52
N GLU A 255 -8.88 9.54 -22.65
CA GLU A 255 -8.28 10.82 -22.99
C GLU A 255 -7.09 11.10 -22.06
N VAL A 256 -6.09 11.82 -22.56
CA VAL A 256 -4.96 12.26 -21.72
C VAL A 256 -5.00 13.78 -21.62
N LEU A 257 -4.99 14.27 -20.38
CA LEU A 257 -4.97 15.67 -20.01
C LEU A 257 -3.61 16.06 -19.46
N ASN A 258 -3.33 17.36 -19.50
CA ASN A 258 -2.17 17.99 -18.88
C ASN A 258 -2.52 19.45 -18.52
N ALA A 259 -1.57 20.20 -17.97
CA ALA A 259 -1.79 21.60 -17.58
C ALA A 259 -2.24 22.53 -18.73
N GLU A 260 -1.99 22.18 -20.01
CA GLU A 260 -2.42 22.95 -21.19
C GLU A 260 -3.81 22.53 -21.70
N ARG A 261 -4.21 21.27 -21.44
CA ARG A 261 -5.51 20.70 -21.82
C ARG A 261 -6.18 20.11 -20.58
N ILE A 262 -6.93 20.94 -19.88
CA ILE A 262 -7.59 20.61 -18.62
C ILE A 262 -9.05 20.16 -18.77
N SER A 263 -9.49 19.82 -19.98
CA SER A 263 -10.86 19.39 -20.24
C SER A 263 -10.97 18.35 -21.35
N PHE A 264 -12.05 17.58 -21.29
CA PHE A 264 -12.41 16.55 -22.27
C PHE A 264 -13.93 16.54 -22.49
N ARG A 265 -14.34 15.95 -23.62
CA ARG A 265 -15.75 15.77 -23.94
C ARG A 265 -16.31 14.59 -23.18
N PHE A 266 -17.49 14.79 -22.62
CA PHE A 266 -18.28 13.76 -21.94
C PHE A 266 -19.12 12.99 -22.97
#